data_AF-F2SE23-F1
#
_entry.id   AF-F2SE23-F1
#
_cell.length_a   1.000
_cell.length_b   1.000
_cell.length_c   1.000
_cell.angle_alpha   90.00
_cell.angle_beta   90.00
_cell.angle_gamma   90.00
#
_symmetry.space_group_name_H-M   'P 1'
#
loop_
_entity.id
_entity.type
_entity.pdbx_description
1 polymer ?
#
loop_
_entity_poly.entity_id
_entity_poly.type
_entity_poly.pdbx_seq_one_letter_code
_entity_poly.pdbx_strand_id
1 'polypeptide(L)'
;MASKQATPQPKDLPVDEKYDHYDFPTSAPTPQFGHPGYTTPEQDAQVFQLRKQLEDAGCKDRLDTLTLLRFLRARKFNVEASKTMFLASEKWRAEFKTDTLVSDFDYHEKEKMFEYYPQFYHKTDKDGRPVYIEQFGKIDLTAMYKVTTSDRMLKHLVCEYEKLADNRLPACARKSGHLLETCCTIMDMKGVGLGNASSVIGYVRQASAISQNYYPERLGKLYIINAPWGFSTVFGMVKGFLDPVTVKKIHVFGGGYESELLSQIPAENLPVQFGGKCECEGGCMFSDMGPWQEPEWAGSKEKKTEAKKEGGEEGEEKKKEEEEEEEEGKKEKEEEKEKAADAEPASATATAAAPAPAAA
;
A
#
# COMPACT_ATOMS: atom_id res chain seq x y z
N MET A 1 34.82 23.32 20.37
CA MET A 1 34.61 21.88 20.18
C MET A 1 33.11 21.65 20.11
N ALA A 2 32.56 21.36 18.93
CA ALA A 2 31.14 21.04 18.81
C ALA A 2 30.90 19.69 19.50
N SER A 3 30.06 19.69 20.53
CA SER A 3 29.60 18.46 21.18
C SER A 3 28.95 17.58 20.11
N LYS A 4 29.56 16.42 19.83
CA LYS A 4 28.92 15.38 19.01
C LYS A 4 27.71 14.92 19.82
N GLN A 5 26.52 15.47 19.54
CA GLN A 5 25.28 14.94 20.07
C GLN A 5 25.23 13.45 19.71
N ALA A 6 25.14 12.60 20.73
CA ALA A 6 24.99 11.17 20.53
C ALA A 6 23.72 10.93 19.71
N THR A 7 23.83 10.11 18.66
CA THR A 7 22.67 9.69 17.88
C THR A 7 21.68 8.99 18.81
N PRO A 8 20.40 9.39 18.84
CA PRO A 8 19.42 8.77 19.73
C PRO A 8 19.32 7.27 19.42
N GLN A 9 19.37 6.45 20.46
CA GLN A 9 19.20 5.00 20.33
C GLN A 9 17.72 4.70 20.04
N PRO A 10 17.42 3.70 19.19
CA PRO A 10 16.04 3.29 18.98
C PRO A 10 15.47 2.74 20.28
N LYS A 11 14.26 3.18 20.64
CA LYS A 11 13.47 2.53 21.71
C LYS A 11 12.75 1.31 21.13
N ASP A 12 12.28 0.44 22.01
CA ASP A 12 11.41 -0.66 21.60
C ASP A 12 10.08 -0.10 21.06
N LEU A 13 9.54 -0.76 20.03
CA LEU A 13 8.23 -0.42 19.49
C LEU A 13 7.17 -0.77 20.54
N PRO A 14 6.23 0.14 20.88
CA PRO A 14 5.09 -0.22 21.71
C PRO A 14 4.21 -1.21 20.93
N VAL A 15 4.31 -2.49 21.28
CA VAL A 15 3.59 -3.58 20.62
C VAL A 15 2.22 -3.79 21.26
N ASP A 16 1.24 -4.10 20.43
CA ASP A 16 -0.09 -4.54 20.80
C ASP A 16 -0.22 -6.03 20.51
N GLU A 17 -0.32 -6.86 21.55
CA GLU A 17 -0.31 -8.32 21.43
C GLU A 17 -1.41 -8.87 20.52
N LYS A 18 -2.50 -8.12 20.30
CA LYS A 18 -3.57 -8.53 19.38
C LYS A 18 -3.14 -8.43 17.92
N TYR A 19 -2.31 -7.46 17.58
CA TYR A 19 -2.04 -7.09 16.17
C TYR A 19 -0.58 -7.25 15.74
N ASP A 20 0.37 -7.09 16.66
CA ASP A 20 1.79 -6.91 16.34
C ASP A 20 2.57 -8.23 16.39
N HIS A 21 2.32 -9.09 15.40
CA HIS A 21 2.91 -10.45 15.30
C HIS A 21 4.14 -10.51 14.38
N TYR A 22 5.09 -9.59 14.58
CA TYR A 22 6.26 -9.49 13.70
C TYR A 22 7.32 -10.55 14.00
N ASP A 23 7.81 -11.23 12.97
CA ASP A 23 8.92 -12.19 13.03
C ASP A 23 10.19 -11.66 12.34
N PHE A 24 10.28 -10.33 12.23
CA PHE A 24 11.39 -9.58 11.66
C PHE A 24 11.66 -8.32 12.49
N PRO A 25 12.85 -7.71 12.39
CA PRO A 25 13.18 -6.51 13.15
C PRO A 25 12.23 -5.34 12.87
N THR A 26 11.78 -4.66 13.93
CA THR A 26 10.74 -3.62 13.85
C THR A 26 11.24 -2.19 14.05
N SER A 27 12.51 -1.99 14.37
CA SER A 27 13.09 -0.64 14.54
C SER A 27 13.69 -0.13 13.23
N ALA A 28 13.42 1.14 12.90
CA ALA A 28 13.98 1.79 11.73
C ALA A 28 15.52 1.92 11.86
N PRO A 29 16.29 1.85 10.75
CA PRO A 29 17.74 1.94 10.80
C PRO A 29 18.28 3.36 11.06
N THR A 30 17.46 4.38 10.84
CA THR A 30 17.85 5.79 10.97
C THR A 30 16.86 6.55 11.83
N PRO A 31 17.30 7.40 12.77
CA PRO A 31 16.41 8.25 13.55
C PRO A 31 15.64 9.22 12.65
N GLN A 32 14.35 8.94 12.49
CA GLN A 32 13.43 9.76 11.73
C GLN A 32 12.14 9.92 12.54
N PHE A 33 11.65 11.15 12.61
CA PHE A 33 10.46 11.48 13.39
C PHE A 33 9.26 10.63 12.97
N GLY A 34 8.64 9.95 13.93
CA GLY A 34 7.47 9.11 13.69
C GLY A 34 7.76 7.77 13.01
N HIS A 35 9.03 7.40 12.85
CA HIS A 35 9.41 6.07 12.40
C HIS A 35 9.49 5.10 13.60
N PRO A 36 9.24 3.80 13.38
CA PRO A 36 9.37 2.77 14.41
C PRO A 36 10.71 2.84 15.15
N GLY A 37 10.67 2.82 16.48
CA GLY A 37 11.82 3.01 17.36
C GLY A 37 12.22 4.47 17.62
N TYR A 38 11.59 5.44 16.96
CA TYR A 38 11.87 6.87 17.10
C TYR A 38 10.60 7.73 17.21
N THR A 39 9.53 7.15 17.76
CA THR A 39 8.28 7.83 18.07
C THR A 39 8.36 8.54 19.43
N THR A 40 7.69 9.69 19.57
CA THR A 40 7.44 10.32 20.88
C THR A 40 6.27 9.64 21.61
N PRO A 41 6.11 9.84 22.94
CA PRO A 41 4.94 9.34 23.66
C PRO A 41 3.61 9.82 23.07
N GLU A 42 3.57 11.05 22.56
CA GLU A 42 2.39 11.60 21.88
C GLU A 42 2.08 10.82 20.60
N GLN A 43 3.11 10.45 19.82
CA GLN A 43 2.94 9.66 18.60
C GLN A 43 2.47 8.23 18.91
N ASP A 44 2.96 7.62 19.98
CA ASP A 44 2.49 6.31 20.44
C ASP A 44 1.00 6.39 20.83
N ALA A 45 0.61 7.44 21.55
CA ALA A 45 -0.79 7.68 21.91
C ALA A 45 -1.67 7.90 20.67
N GLN A 46 -1.15 8.54 19.61
CA GLN A 46 -1.86 8.71 18.35
C GLN A 46 -2.04 7.39 17.58
N VAL A 47 -1.08 6.46 17.66
CA VAL A 47 -1.24 5.09 17.13
C VAL A 47 -2.39 4.39 17.84
N PHE A 48 -2.38 4.41 19.19
CA PHE A 48 -3.45 3.82 19.98
C PHE A 48 -4.82 4.44 19.67
N GLN A 49 -4.89 5.78 19.60
CA GLN A 49 -6.11 6.49 19.25
C GLN A 49 -6.63 6.09 17.87
N LEU A 50 -5.76 6.07 16.85
CA LEU A 50 -6.14 5.69 15.50
C LEU A 50 -6.65 4.24 15.47
N ARG A 51 -5.94 3.31 16.11
CA ARG A 51 -6.35 1.90 16.22
C ARG A 51 -7.75 1.78 16.77
N LYS A 52 -8.00 2.37 17.95
CA LYS A 52 -9.31 2.32 18.60
C LYS A 52 -10.42 2.90 17.70
N GLN A 53 -10.17 4.04 17.08
CA GLN A 53 -11.17 4.65 16.18
C GLN A 53 -11.47 3.82 14.93
N LEU A 54 -10.55 2.96 14.49
CA LEU A 54 -10.74 2.03 13.38
C LEU A 54 -11.47 0.75 13.84
N GLU A 55 -11.15 0.23 15.02
CA GLU A 55 -11.91 -0.85 15.66
C GLU A 55 -13.37 -0.44 15.86
N ASP A 56 -13.62 0.75 16.40
CA ASP A 56 -14.98 1.33 16.57
C ASP A 56 -15.71 1.50 15.23
N ALA A 57 -14.97 1.62 14.12
CA ALA A 57 -15.51 1.70 12.76
C ALA A 57 -15.68 0.32 12.10
N GLY A 58 -15.41 -0.78 12.82
CA GLY A 58 -15.55 -2.15 12.36
C GLY A 58 -14.35 -2.73 11.62
N CYS A 59 -13.22 -2.02 11.55
CA CYS A 59 -12.00 -2.58 10.94
C CYS A 59 -11.41 -3.68 11.83
N LYS A 60 -11.01 -4.79 11.20
CA LYS A 60 -10.39 -5.93 11.90
C LYS A 60 -8.94 -6.15 11.47
N ASP A 61 -8.63 -5.88 10.20
CA ASP A 61 -7.33 -6.19 9.60
C ASP A 61 -6.38 -4.98 9.56
N ARG A 62 -5.07 -5.28 9.47
CA ARG A 62 -4.00 -4.28 9.22
C ARG A 62 -3.95 -3.13 10.23
N LEU A 63 -4.37 -3.40 11.47
CA LEU A 63 -4.31 -2.47 12.61
C LEU A 63 -2.99 -2.58 13.40
N ASP A 64 -2.02 -3.27 12.81
CA ASP A 64 -0.67 -3.43 13.33
C ASP A 64 0.08 -2.10 13.35
N THR A 65 0.91 -1.89 14.37
CA THR A 65 1.58 -0.62 14.68
C THR A 65 2.38 -0.08 13.49
N LEU A 66 3.12 -0.94 12.78
CA LEU A 66 3.90 -0.54 11.60
C LEU A 66 3.02 -0.02 10.47
N THR A 67 1.86 -0.63 10.22
CA THR A 67 0.91 -0.11 9.22
C THR A 67 0.32 1.22 9.65
N LEU A 68 -0.18 1.32 10.88
CA LEU A 68 -0.79 2.55 11.37
C LEU A 68 0.19 3.73 11.37
N LEU A 69 1.46 3.48 11.71
CA LEU A 69 2.51 4.49 11.62
C LEU A 69 2.73 5.00 10.19
N ARG A 70 2.64 4.14 9.15
CA ARG A 70 2.73 4.61 7.75
C ARG A 70 1.58 5.55 7.38
N PHE A 71 0.35 5.22 7.78
CA PHE A 71 -0.81 6.09 7.55
C PHE A 71 -0.70 7.42 8.31
N LEU A 72 -0.29 7.38 9.58
CA LEU A 72 -0.05 8.57 10.39
C LEU A 72 1.02 9.46 9.76
N ARG A 73 2.17 8.91 9.36
CA ARG A 73 3.23 9.68 8.68
C ARG A 73 2.73 10.35 7.40
N ALA A 74 1.99 9.62 6.56
CA ALA A 74 1.43 10.13 5.32
C ALA A 74 0.43 11.29 5.52
N ARG A 75 -0.10 11.46 6.74
CA ARG A 75 -1.00 12.57 7.12
C ARG A 75 -0.43 13.42 8.25
N LYS A 76 0.89 13.45 8.41
CA LYS A 76 1.61 14.29 9.39
C LYS A 76 1.08 14.12 10.82
N PHE A 77 0.78 12.88 11.21
CA PHE A 77 0.18 12.48 12.48
C PHE A 77 -1.19 13.12 12.78
N ASN A 78 -1.93 13.57 11.76
CA ASN A 78 -3.33 13.92 11.93
C ASN A 78 -4.18 12.64 11.97
N VAL A 79 -4.71 12.30 13.15
CA VAL A 79 -5.44 11.05 13.39
C VAL A 79 -6.68 10.93 12.51
N GLU A 80 -7.54 11.97 12.44
CA GLU A 80 -8.78 11.94 11.65
C GLU A 80 -8.53 11.82 10.14
N ALA A 81 -7.53 12.52 9.63
CA ALA A 81 -7.12 12.40 8.23
C ALA A 81 -6.52 11.01 7.93
N SER A 82 -5.81 10.43 8.89
CA SER A 82 -5.25 9.06 8.79
C SER A 82 -6.36 8.02 8.79
N LYS A 83 -7.36 8.16 9.67
CA LYS A 83 -8.56 7.32 9.70
C LYS A 83 -9.29 7.36 8.37
N THR A 84 -9.54 8.56 7.83
CA THR A 84 -10.20 8.74 6.53
C THR A 84 -9.43 8.03 5.41
N MET A 85 -8.10 8.18 5.39
CA MET A 85 -7.24 7.51 4.40
C MET A 85 -7.28 5.98 4.55
N PHE A 86 -7.22 5.48 5.79
CA PHE A 86 -7.24 4.05 6.08
C PHE A 86 -8.57 3.42 5.64
N LEU A 87 -9.70 4.01 6.03
CA LEU A 87 -11.04 3.51 5.64
C LEU A 87 -11.23 3.51 4.12
N ALA A 88 -10.73 4.55 3.42
CA ALA A 88 -10.76 4.59 1.96
C ALA A 88 -9.88 3.49 1.34
N SER A 89 -8.74 3.16 1.96
CA SER A 89 -7.88 2.06 1.56
C SER A 89 -8.56 0.71 1.76
N GLU A 90 -9.15 0.45 2.93
CA GLU A 90 -9.87 -0.80 3.21
C GLU A 90 -11.04 -1.03 2.25
N LYS A 91 -11.81 0.02 1.98
CA LYS A 91 -12.88 -0.03 0.97
C LYS A 91 -12.34 -0.39 -0.41
N TRP A 92 -11.28 0.28 -0.85
CA TRP A 92 -10.66 0.00 -2.15
C TRP A 92 -10.09 -1.42 -2.22
N ARG A 93 -9.46 -1.91 -1.14
CA ARG A 93 -8.93 -3.28 -1.06
C ARG A 93 -10.03 -4.32 -1.26
N ALA A 94 -11.19 -4.12 -0.64
CA ALA A 94 -12.35 -4.99 -0.82
C ALA A 94 -12.90 -4.94 -2.26
N GLU A 95 -13.04 -3.75 -2.84
CA GLU A 95 -13.53 -3.57 -4.22
C GLU A 95 -12.57 -4.15 -5.27
N PHE A 96 -11.26 -3.94 -5.09
CA PHE A 96 -10.20 -4.41 -5.98
C PHE A 96 -9.81 -5.88 -5.74
N LYS A 97 -10.25 -6.47 -4.62
CA LYS A 97 -9.93 -7.83 -4.16
C LYS A 97 -8.43 -8.07 -3.97
N THR A 98 -7.75 -7.15 -3.29
CA THR A 98 -6.30 -7.23 -3.08
C THR A 98 -5.88 -8.43 -2.25
N ASP A 99 -6.71 -8.83 -1.28
CA ASP A 99 -6.33 -9.78 -0.23
C ASP A 99 -6.18 -11.22 -0.72
N THR A 100 -6.70 -11.53 -1.91
CA THR A 100 -6.51 -12.81 -2.64
C THR A 100 -5.78 -12.62 -3.97
N LEU A 101 -5.39 -11.39 -4.32
CA LEU A 101 -4.85 -11.08 -5.64
C LEU A 101 -3.56 -11.85 -5.94
N VAL A 102 -2.68 -12.01 -4.94
CA VAL A 102 -1.41 -12.71 -5.14
C VAL A 102 -1.61 -14.20 -5.45
N SER A 103 -2.64 -14.84 -4.91
CA SER A 103 -2.97 -16.24 -5.20
C SER A 103 -3.76 -16.40 -6.50
N ASP A 104 -4.67 -15.48 -6.77
CA ASP A 104 -5.71 -15.67 -7.79
C ASP A 104 -5.30 -15.08 -9.15
N PHE A 105 -4.39 -14.10 -9.16
CA PHE A 105 -4.01 -13.39 -10.38
C PHE A 105 -2.87 -14.09 -11.12
N ASP A 106 -3.23 -14.80 -12.20
CA ASP A 106 -2.27 -15.27 -13.20
C ASP A 106 -2.00 -14.19 -14.26
N TYR A 107 -0.72 -13.81 -14.40
CA TYR A 107 -0.23 -12.84 -15.38
C TYR A 107 0.56 -13.55 -16.49
N HIS A 108 -0.09 -14.49 -17.18
CA HIS A 108 0.50 -15.31 -18.25
C HIS A 108 1.10 -14.50 -19.40
N GLU A 109 0.63 -13.26 -19.63
CA GLU A 109 1.18 -12.38 -20.66
C GLU A 109 2.47 -11.65 -20.25
N LYS A 110 3.01 -11.90 -19.05
CA LYS A 110 4.20 -11.20 -18.50
C LYS A 110 5.36 -11.13 -19.50
N GLU A 111 5.74 -12.25 -20.10
CA GLU A 111 6.87 -12.29 -21.04
C GLU A 111 6.65 -11.36 -22.23
N LYS A 112 5.46 -11.41 -22.82
CA LYS A 112 5.10 -10.55 -23.94
C LYS A 112 5.02 -9.09 -23.53
N MET A 113 4.48 -8.82 -22.34
CA MET A 113 4.39 -7.47 -21.80
C MET A 113 5.76 -6.87 -21.50
N PHE A 114 6.74 -7.67 -21.09
CA PHE A 114 8.11 -7.22 -20.82
C PHE A 114 8.89 -6.83 -22.08
N GLU A 115 8.42 -7.18 -23.28
CA GLU A 115 8.96 -6.60 -24.52
C GLU A 115 8.68 -5.08 -24.61
N TYR A 116 7.56 -4.62 -24.05
CA TYR A 116 7.09 -3.24 -24.11
C TYR A 116 7.27 -2.48 -22.79
N TYR A 117 7.01 -3.12 -21.66
CA TYR A 117 7.09 -2.48 -20.36
C TYR A 117 7.62 -3.42 -19.28
N PRO A 118 8.96 -3.63 -19.26
CA PRO A 118 9.60 -4.35 -18.16
C PRO A 118 9.38 -3.65 -16.82
N GLN A 119 8.84 -4.41 -15.85
CA GLN A 119 8.60 -3.99 -14.48
C GLN A 119 8.97 -5.13 -13.55
N PHE A 120 10.06 -5.03 -12.78
CA PHE A 120 10.54 -6.18 -12.01
C PHE A 120 11.32 -5.78 -10.76
N TYR A 121 11.25 -6.64 -9.74
CA TYR A 121 12.14 -6.59 -8.60
C TYR A 121 13.41 -7.40 -8.86
N HIS A 122 14.54 -6.91 -8.36
CA HIS A 122 15.82 -7.60 -8.49
C HIS A 122 16.79 -7.22 -7.37
N LYS A 123 16.99 -8.15 -6.43
CA LYS A 123 17.94 -8.06 -5.31
C LYS A 123 17.70 -6.80 -4.47
N THR A 124 18.75 -6.29 -3.82
CA THR A 124 18.65 -5.20 -2.85
C THR A 124 19.69 -4.11 -3.06
N ASP A 125 19.38 -2.91 -2.56
CA ASP A 125 20.34 -1.82 -2.41
C ASP A 125 21.25 -2.04 -1.18
N LYS A 126 22.21 -1.14 -0.95
CA LYS A 126 23.15 -1.19 0.17
C LYS A 126 22.50 -0.98 1.53
N ASP A 127 21.28 -0.44 1.56
CA ASP A 127 20.49 -0.28 2.78
C ASP A 127 19.53 -1.48 2.98
N GLY A 128 19.59 -2.50 2.11
CA GLY A 128 18.76 -3.70 2.18
C GLY A 128 17.41 -3.62 1.46
N ARG A 129 17.04 -2.47 0.90
CA ARG A 129 15.73 -2.29 0.24
C ARG A 129 15.64 -3.15 -1.02
N PRO A 130 14.50 -3.81 -1.29
CA PRO A 130 14.25 -4.41 -2.60
C PRO A 130 14.42 -3.37 -3.71
N VAL A 131 15.19 -3.70 -4.76
CA VAL A 131 15.36 -2.83 -5.92
C VAL A 131 14.26 -3.14 -6.93
N TYR A 132 13.46 -2.14 -7.27
CA TYR A 132 12.43 -2.20 -8.29
C TYR A 132 12.91 -1.48 -9.56
N ILE A 133 12.69 -2.05 -10.74
CA ILE A 133 13.16 -1.50 -12.01
C ILE A 133 12.02 -1.42 -13.01
N GLU A 134 11.83 -0.25 -13.61
CA GLU A 134 10.86 0.00 -14.66
C GLU A 134 11.53 0.64 -15.89
N GLN A 135 11.23 0.14 -17.09
CA GLN A 135 11.78 0.69 -18.34
C GLN A 135 10.67 1.33 -19.19
N PHE A 136 10.59 2.65 -19.20
CA PHE A 136 9.50 3.40 -19.84
C PHE A 136 9.66 3.57 -21.34
N GLY A 137 10.88 3.63 -21.86
CA GLY A 137 11.09 3.98 -23.26
C GLY A 137 10.74 2.89 -24.27
N LYS A 138 10.33 1.72 -23.79
CA LYS A 138 9.77 0.64 -24.61
C LYS A 138 8.24 0.67 -24.69
N ILE A 139 7.59 1.54 -23.90
CA ILE A 139 6.12 1.53 -23.77
C ILE A 139 5.48 1.87 -25.12
N ASP A 140 4.68 0.92 -25.60
CA ASP A 140 3.74 1.09 -26.70
C ASP A 140 2.37 0.62 -26.22
N LEU A 141 1.56 1.55 -25.72
CA LEU A 141 0.22 1.21 -25.23
C LEU A 141 -0.67 0.60 -26.32
N THR A 142 -0.47 0.95 -27.59
CA THR A 142 -1.26 0.39 -28.69
C THR A 142 -0.95 -1.09 -28.88
N ALA A 143 0.32 -1.47 -28.78
CA ALA A 143 0.74 -2.87 -28.83
C ALA A 143 0.33 -3.61 -27.54
N MET A 144 0.53 -2.99 -26.38
CA MET A 144 0.17 -3.58 -25.08
C MET A 144 -1.33 -3.86 -24.97
N TYR A 145 -2.21 -2.96 -25.44
CA TYR A 145 -3.66 -3.19 -25.42
C TYR A 145 -4.15 -4.26 -26.41
N LYS A 146 -3.28 -4.76 -27.30
CA LYS A 146 -3.56 -5.97 -28.09
C LYS A 146 -3.23 -7.26 -27.33
N VAL A 147 -2.44 -7.15 -26.26
CA VAL A 147 -1.95 -8.28 -25.45
C VAL A 147 -2.73 -8.38 -24.14
N THR A 148 -3.02 -7.24 -23.50
CA THR A 148 -3.65 -7.18 -22.18
C THR A 148 -4.62 -5.99 -22.06
N THR A 149 -5.20 -5.81 -20.88
CA THR A 149 -6.07 -4.68 -20.56
C THR A 149 -5.45 -3.79 -19.49
N SER A 150 -5.92 -2.54 -19.41
CA SER A 150 -5.51 -1.63 -18.33
C SER A 150 -5.80 -2.20 -16.94
N ASP A 151 -6.92 -2.91 -16.76
CA ASP A 151 -7.27 -3.57 -15.50
C ASP A 151 -6.23 -4.63 -15.10
N ARG A 152 -5.81 -5.47 -16.05
CA ARG A 152 -4.78 -6.50 -15.80
C ARG A 152 -3.40 -5.89 -15.51
N MET A 153 -3.04 -4.79 -16.19
CA MET A 153 -1.81 -4.04 -15.88
C MET A 153 -1.83 -3.46 -14.46
N LEU A 154 -2.96 -2.87 -14.03
CA LEU A 154 -3.10 -2.37 -12.65
C LEU A 154 -3.11 -3.51 -11.64
N LYS A 155 -3.76 -4.64 -11.93
CA LYS A 155 -3.70 -5.85 -11.09
C LYS A 155 -2.28 -6.38 -10.96
N HIS A 156 -1.48 -6.35 -12.03
CA HIS A 156 -0.06 -6.70 -11.96
C HIS A 156 0.69 -5.76 -11.01
N LEU A 157 0.53 -4.44 -11.15
CA LEU A 157 1.14 -3.45 -10.25
C LEU A 157 0.76 -3.69 -8.78
N VAL A 158 -0.53 -3.89 -8.51
CA VAL A 158 -1.04 -4.11 -7.16
C VAL A 158 -0.54 -5.45 -6.60
N CYS A 159 -0.50 -6.50 -7.41
CA CYS A 159 0.07 -7.80 -7.03
C CYS A 159 1.56 -7.67 -6.64
N GLU A 160 2.33 -6.86 -7.36
CA GLU A 160 3.73 -6.58 -7.00
C GLU A 160 3.87 -5.76 -5.71
N TYR A 161 2.93 -4.84 -5.42
CA TYR A 161 2.88 -4.15 -4.12
C TYR A 161 2.52 -5.08 -2.96
N GLU A 162 1.57 -5.99 -3.14
CA GLU A 162 1.22 -6.98 -2.13
C GLU A 162 2.42 -7.91 -1.86
N LYS A 163 3.08 -8.42 -2.91
CA LYS A 163 4.32 -9.20 -2.76
C LYS A 163 5.43 -8.40 -2.07
N LEU A 164 5.57 -7.11 -2.38
CA LEU A 164 6.53 -6.23 -1.71
C LEU A 164 6.26 -6.19 -0.20
N ALA A 165 5.01 -5.91 0.19
CA ALA A 165 4.61 -5.74 1.58
C ALA A 165 4.71 -7.05 2.38
N ASP A 166 4.22 -8.15 1.80
CA ASP A 166 3.97 -9.39 2.54
C ASP A 166 5.10 -10.40 2.49
N ASN A 167 6.00 -10.27 1.51
CA ASN A 167 7.08 -11.23 1.28
C ASN A 167 8.45 -10.52 1.22
N ARG A 168 8.61 -9.54 0.32
CA ARG A 168 9.93 -8.95 0.05
C ARG A 168 10.48 -8.14 1.22
N LEU A 169 9.68 -7.22 1.77
CA LEU A 169 10.13 -6.36 2.87
C LEU A 169 10.43 -7.14 4.16
N PRO A 170 9.59 -8.08 4.63
CA PRO A 170 9.92 -8.94 5.76
C PRO A 170 11.22 -9.73 5.53
N ALA A 171 11.39 -10.37 4.37
CA ALA A 171 12.59 -11.15 4.07
C ALA A 171 13.86 -10.28 4.05
N CYS A 172 13.78 -9.10 3.43
CA CYS A 172 14.87 -8.15 3.47
C CYS A 172 15.16 -7.67 4.90
N ALA A 173 14.12 -7.40 5.72
CA ALA A 173 14.31 -6.95 7.09
C ALA A 173 15.02 -8.00 7.95
N ARG A 174 14.67 -9.29 7.79
CA ARG A 174 15.38 -10.40 8.46
C ARG A 174 16.85 -10.44 8.03
N LYS A 175 17.14 -10.34 6.73
CA LYS A 175 18.51 -10.38 6.21
C LYS A 175 19.36 -9.17 6.62
N SER A 176 18.77 -7.99 6.66
CA SER A 176 19.45 -6.73 6.98
C SER A 176 19.58 -6.47 8.48
N GLY A 177 18.81 -7.19 9.32
CA GLY A 177 18.85 -7.02 10.78
C GLY A 177 18.16 -5.76 11.30
N HIS A 178 17.39 -5.06 10.46
CA HIS A 178 16.61 -3.87 10.84
C HIS A 178 15.34 -3.77 10.00
N LEU A 179 14.39 -2.93 10.41
CA LEU A 179 13.14 -2.75 9.69
C LEU A 179 13.38 -2.19 8.28
N LEU A 180 12.63 -2.71 7.31
CA LEU A 180 12.54 -2.20 5.95
C LEU A 180 11.06 -2.00 5.58
N GLU A 181 10.67 -0.74 5.37
CA GLU A 181 9.30 -0.38 4.95
C GLU A 181 9.21 0.04 3.48
N THR A 182 10.36 0.21 2.81
CA THR A 182 10.47 0.91 1.52
C THR A 182 11.29 0.17 0.48
N CYS A 183 11.06 0.45 -0.80
CA CYS A 183 11.88 0.00 -1.93
C CYS A 183 12.82 1.09 -2.47
N CYS A 184 13.83 0.67 -3.24
CA CYS A 184 14.66 1.54 -4.08
C CYS A 184 14.25 1.35 -5.55
N THR A 185 13.75 2.38 -6.21
CA THR A 185 13.24 2.29 -7.58
C THR A 185 14.25 2.88 -8.57
N ILE A 186 14.49 2.17 -9.68
CA ILE A 186 15.15 2.69 -10.88
C ILE A 186 14.10 2.82 -11.98
N MET A 187 13.96 4.03 -12.51
CA MET A 187 13.07 4.35 -13.62
C MET A 187 13.92 4.74 -14.82
N ASP A 188 13.99 3.85 -15.81
CA ASP A 188 14.75 4.08 -17.04
C ASP A 188 13.89 4.77 -18.10
N MET A 189 14.30 5.99 -18.46
CA MET A 189 13.62 6.84 -19.44
C MET A 189 14.24 6.73 -20.83
N LYS A 190 15.22 5.83 -21.06
CA LYS A 190 15.88 5.64 -22.36
C LYS A 190 14.88 5.25 -23.42
N GLY A 191 14.70 6.12 -24.43
CA GLY A 191 13.73 5.92 -25.52
C GLY A 191 12.40 6.65 -25.32
N VAL A 192 12.17 7.30 -24.16
CA VAL A 192 10.98 8.12 -23.95
C VAL A 192 11.10 9.42 -24.76
N GLY A 193 10.29 9.53 -25.81
CA GLY A 193 10.11 10.74 -26.61
C GLY A 193 8.89 11.57 -26.20
N LEU A 194 8.87 12.86 -26.56
CA LEU A 194 7.75 13.78 -26.28
C LEU A 194 6.41 13.32 -26.87
N GLY A 195 6.43 12.55 -27.97
CA GLY A 195 5.22 12.06 -28.64
C GLY A 195 4.47 10.93 -27.92
N ASN A 196 5.16 10.14 -27.09
CA ASN A 196 4.55 9.03 -26.34
C ASN A 196 4.28 9.38 -24.87
N ALA A 197 4.76 10.53 -24.39
CA ALA A 197 4.57 10.95 -23.01
C ALA A 197 3.09 11.21 -22.66
N SER A 198 2.30 11.73 -23.62
CA SER A 198 0.87 12.00 -23.43
C SER A 198 0.02 10.74 -23.42
N SER A 199 0.39 9.70 -24.18
CA SER A 199 -0.35 8.44 -24.20
C SER A 199 -0.18 7.65 -22.90
N VAL A 200 1.01 7.68 -22.28
CA VAL A 200 1.29 6.97 -21.02
C VAL A 200 0.81 7.69 -19.77
N ILE A 201 0.53 8.99 -19.84
CA ILE A 201 0.24 9.81 -18.67
C ILE A 201 -0.99 9.32 -17.89
N GLY A 202 -1.99 8.77 -18.58
CA GLY A 202 -3.21 8.24 -17.96
C GLY A 202 -2.91 7.05 -17.05
N TYR A 203 -2.16 6.08 -17.57
CA TYR A 203 -1.73 4.90 -16.81
C TYR A 203 -0.83 5.31 -15.63
N VAL A 204 0.17 6.17 -15.87
CA VAL A 204 1.08 6.64 -14.81
C VAL A 204 0.33 7.38 -13.70
N ARG A 205 -0.68 8.19 -14.04
CA ARG A 205 -1.54 8.85 -13.05
C ARG A 205 -2.35 7.86 -12.22
N GLN A 206 -2.93 6.83 -12.85
CA GLN A 206 -3.68 5.79 -12.12
C GLN A 206 -2.76 4.99 -11.19
N ALA A 207 -1.60 4.54 -11.68
CA ALA A 207 -0.59 3.86 -10.89
C ALA A 207 -0.14 4.71 -9.70
N SER A 208 0.19 5.98 -9.94
CA SER A 208 0.59 6.93 -8.89
C SER A 208 -0.51 7.14 -7.86
N ALA A 209 -1.78 7.21 -8.27
CA ALA A 209 -2.90 7.35 -7.35
C ALA A 209 -3.05 6.12 -6.45
N ILE A 210 -2.89 4.91 -6.99
CA ILE A 210 -2.88 3.66 -6.21
C ILE A 210 -1.74 3.70 -5.17
N SER A 211 -0.52 4.02 -5.61
CA SER A 211 0.66 4.05 -4.73
C SER A 211 0.48 5.05 -3.58
N GLN A 212 0.00 6.27 -3.87
CA GLN A 212 -0.12 7.33 -2.86
C GLN A 212 -1.29 7.13 -1.90
N ASN A 213 -2.43 6.62 -2.39
CA ASN A 213 -3.64 6.51 -1.59
C ASN A 213 -3.70 5.22 -0.77
N TYR A 214 -3.13 4.13 -1.28
CA TYR A 214 -3.31 2.79 -0.70
C TYR A 214 -2.01 2.15 -0.22
N TYR A 215 -0.85 2.64 -0.70
CA TYR A 215 0.48 2.16 -0.29
C TYR A 215 1.36 3.30 0.24
N PRO A 216 0.91 4.05 1.27
CA PRO A 216 1.68 5.16 1.82
C PRO A 216 3.05 4.72 2.34
N GLU A 217 4.01 5.64 2.22
CA GLU A 217 5.36 5.50 2.79
C GLU A 217 6.14 4.26 2.29
N ARG A 218 5.89 3.81 1.05
CA ARG A 218 6.61 2.67 0.43
C ARG A 218 7.80 3.05 -0.46
N LEU A 219 7.93 4.31 -0.87
CA LEU A 219 9.08 4.78 -1.65
C LEU A 219 10.23 5.21 -0.72
N GLY A 220 11.41 4.60 -0.89
CA GLY A 220 12.63 4.94 -0.16
C GLY A 220 13.56 5.84 -0.97
N LYS A 221 13.93 5.39 -2.17
CA LYS A 221 14.70 6.15 -3.16
C LYS A 221 14.13 5.94 -4.56
N LEU A 222 14.21 6.96 -5.40
CA LEU A 222 13.85 6.89 -6.81
C LEU A 222 14.98 7.47 -7.66
N TYR A 223 15.55 6.65 -8.54
CA TYR A 223 16.55 7.02 -9.52
C TYR A 223 15.91 7.06 -10.90
N ILE A 224 15.75 8.25 -11.47
CA ILE A 224 15.31 8.43 -12.85
C ILE A 224 16.56 8.58 -13.71
N ILE A 225 16.81 7.61 -14.59
CA ILE A 225 18.01 7.54 -15.42
C ILE A 225 17.67 7.71 -16.90
N ASN A 226 18.67 8.05 -17.72
CA ASN A 226 18.50 8.36 -19.14
C ASN A 226 17.40 9.42 -19.39
N ALA A 227 17.23 10.36 -18.47
CA ALA A 227 16.21 11.40 -18.57
C ALA A 227 16.47 12.30 -19.80
N PRO A 228 15.48 12.51 -20.68
CA PRO A 228 15.68 13.35 -21.88
C PRO A 228 15.98 14.80 -21.51
N TRP A 229 16.61 15.56 -22.43
CA TRP A 229 17.21 16.88 -22.13
C TRP A 229 16.23 17.99 -21.65
N GLY A 230 14.92 17.72 -21.63
CA GLY A 230 13.86 18.60 -21.09
C GLY A 230 13.04 17.98 -19.96
N PHE A 231 13.41 16.80 -19.47
CA PHE A 231 12.69 16.11 -18.41
C PHE A 231 12.67 16.90 -17.11
N SER A 232 13.73 17.65 -16.79
CA SER A 232 13.78 18.51 -15.61
C SER A 232 12.66 19.55 -15.59
N THR A 233 12.24 20.06 -16.76
CA THR A 233 11.09 20.98 -16.91
C THR A 233 9.76 20.26 -16.64
N VAL A 234 9.56 19.07 -17.22
CA VAL A 234 8.36 18.24 -16.97
C VAL A 234 8.28 17.83 -15.51
N PHE A 235 9.39 17.37 -14.95
CA PHE A 235 9.51 17.00 -13.55
C PHE A 235 9.25 18.19 -12.63
N GLY A 236 9.65 19.40 -13.01
CA GLY A 236 9.29 20.64 -12.31
C GLY A 236 7.78 20.85 -12.19
N MET A 237 7.01 20.49 -13.22
CA MET A 237 5.53 20.54 -13.17
C MET A 237 4.95 19.42 -12.31
N VAL A 238 5.53 18.21 -12.40
CA VAL A 238 5.07 17.03 -11.63
C VAL A 238 5.37 17.18 -10.13
N LYS A 239 6.47 17.84 -9.75
CA LYS A 239 6.82 18.13 -8.35
C LYS A 239 5.72 18.86 -7.58
N GLY A 240 4.92 19.69 -8.25
CA GLY A 240 3.80 20.40 -7.60
C GLY A 240 2.71 19.46 -7.06
N PHE A 241 2.65 18.22 -7.55
CA PHE A 241 1.68 17.20 -7.14
C PHE A 241 2.27 16.15 -6.18
N LEU A 242 3.58 16.20 -5.92
CA LEU A 242 4.26 15.29 -5.01
C LEU A 242 4.51 15.99 -3.67
N ASP A 243 4.38 15.27 -2.58
CA ASP A 243 4.72 15.82 -1.27
C ASP A 243 6.25 16.10 -1.19
N PRO A 244 6.68 17.09 -0.39
CA PRO A 244 8.10 17.45 -0.29
C PRO A 244 9.03 16.32 0.19
N VAL A 245 8.53 15.34 0.94
CA VAL A 245 9.32 14.19 1.39
C VAL A 245 9.59 13.26 0.22
N THR A 246 8.58 12.99 -0.61
CA THR A 246 8.74 12.24 -1.87
C THR A 246 9.74 12.93 -2.79
N VAL A 247 9.65 14.25 -2.99
CA VAL A 247 10.57 14.99 -3.89
C VAL A 247 12.04 14.85 -3.47
N LYS A 248 12.34 14.81 -2.16
CA LYS A 248 13.71 14.63 -1.65
C LYS A 248 14.30 13.25 -1.94
N LYS A 249 13.47 12.25 -2.21
CA LYS A 249 13.88 10.88 -2.52
C LYS A 249 14.19 10.67 -4.00
N ILE A 250 13.93 11.68 -4.85
CA ILE A 250 14.05 11.58 -6.32
C ILE A 250 15.38 12.15 -6.79
N HIS A 251 16.14 11.32 -7.49
CA HIS A 251 17.42 11.63 -8.11
C HIS A 251 17.27 11.47 -9.63
N VAL A 252 17.62 12.51 -10.40
CA VAL A 252 17.37 12.55 -11.85
C VAL A 252 18.69 12.72 -12.59
N PHE A 253 18.95 11.83 -13.55
CA PHE A 253 20.18 11.77 -14.31
C PHE A 253 19.90 11.60 -15.82
N GLY A 254 20.51 12.45 -16.64
CA GLY A 254 20.46 12.30 -18.11
C GLY A 254 21.48 11.27 -18.63
N GLY A 255 22.65 11.19 -18.00
CA GLY A 255 23.74 10.26 -18.31
C GLY A 255 24.73 10.22 -17.13
N GLY A 256 25.72 9.32 -17.17
CA GLY A 256 26.68 9.14 -16.08
C GLY A 256 26.04 8.68 -14.77
N TYR A 257 24.85 8.08 -14.85
CA TYR A 257 24.08 7.62 -13.69
C TYR A 257 24.69 6.36 -13.07
N GLU A 258 25.55 5.65 -13.78
CA GLU A 258 26.12 4.38 -13.37
C GLU A 258 26.88 4.50 -12.05
N SER A 259 27.68 5.56 -11.88
CA SER A 259 28.40 5.82 -10.61
C SER A 259 27.44 6.12 -9.46
N GLU A 260 26.33 6.81 -9.74
CA GLU A 260 25.31 7.16 -8.75
C GLU A 260 24.50 5.93 -8.33
N LEU A 261 24.13 5.07 -9.28
CA LEU A 261 23.50 3.78 -8.99
C LEU A 261 24.45 2.88 -8.19
N LEU A 262 25.71 2.76 -8.58
CA LEU A 262 26.72 1.97 -7.86
C LEU A 262 27.07 2.54 -6.48
N SER A 263 26.82 3.83 -6.24
CA SER A 263 26.93 4.42 -4.90
C SER A 263 25.88 3.85 -3.95
N GLN A 264 24.70 3.50 -4.45
CA GLN A 264 23.56 3.01 -3.65
C GLN A 264 23.32 1.50 -3.74
N ILE A 265 23.61 0.87 -4.89
CA ILE A 265 23.30 -0.53 -5.16
C ILE A 265 24.64 -1.27 -5.35
N PRO A 266 24.87 -2.41 -4.67
CA PRO A 266 26.08 -3.19 -4.89
C PRO A 266 26.20 -3.60 -6.36
N ALA A 267 27.43 -3.62 -6.89
CA ALA A 267 27.66 -3.89 -8.32
C ALA A 267 27.12 -5.28 -8.72
N GLU A 268 27.30 -6.27 -7.86
CA GLU A 268 26.79 -7.64 -7.98
C GLU A 268 25.26 -7.74 -7.90
N ASN A 269 24.58 -6.70 -7.42
CA ASN A 269 23.12 -6.64 -7.34
C ASN A 269 22.49 -5.84 -8.48
N LEU A 270 23.27 -5.01 -9.17
CA LEU A 270 22.81 -4.18 -10.27
C LEU A 270 22.97 -4.93 -11.60
N PRO A 271 21.94 -5.01 -12.46
CA PRO A 271 22.07 -5.60 -13.79
C PRO A 271 23.15 -4.91 -14.64
N VAL A 272 23.85 -5.68 -15.48
CA VAL A 272 24.91 -5.14 -16.37
C VAL A 272 24.45 -3.99 -17.27
N GLN A 273 23.20 -4.02 -17.73
CA GLN A 273 22.61 -2.95 -18.56
C GLN A 273 22.55 -1.58 -17.87
N PHE A 274 22.68 -1.52 -16.54
CA PHE A 274 22.68 -0.29 -15.74
C PHE A 274 24.05 0.03 -15.12
N GLY A 275 25.12 -0.63 -15.61
CA GLY A 275 26.49 -0.42 -15.13
C GLY A 275 26.92 -1.32 -13.97
N GLY A 276 26.12 -2.35 -13.64
CA GLY A 276 26.46 -3.34 -12.63
C GLY A 276 27.24 -4.55 -13.16
N LYS A 277 27.17 -5.65 -12.41
CA LYS A 277 27.85 -6.93 -12.70
C LYS A 277 26.90 -8.13 -12.66
N CYS A 278 25.61 -7.91 -12.36
CA CYS A 278 24.67 -9.01 -12.24
C CYS A 278 24.17 -9.48 -13.61
N GLU A 279 24.33 -10.77 -13.87
CA GLU A 279 23.72 -11.50 -14.99
C GLU A 279 23.06 -12.76 -14.44
N CYS A 280 21.74 -12.84 -14.53
CA CYS A 280 21.00 -14.04 -14.15
C CYS A 280 20.80 -14.96 -15.36
N GLU A 281 20.76 -16.27 -15.12
CA GLU A 281 20.21 -17.21 -16.09
C GLU A 281 18.76 -16.83 -16.42
N GLY A 282 18.41 -16.80 -17.71
CA GLY A 282 17.11 -16.30 -18.18
C GLY A 282 16.93 -14.77 -18.13
N GLY A 283 17.92 -14.02 -17.64
CA GLY A 283 17.93 -12.56 -17.57
C GLY A 283 17.35 -11.99 -16.28
N CYS A 284 17.97 -10.91 -15.76
CA CYS A 284 17.62 -10.34 -14.45
C CYS A 284 16.15 -9.96 -14.33
N MET A 285 15.51 -9.52 -15.43
CA MET A 285 14.11 -9.09 -15.43
C MET A 285 13.11 -10.23 -15.14
N PHE A 286 13.45 -11.48 -15.44
CA PHE A 286 12.57 -12.63 -15.20
C PHE A 286 12.90 -13.38 -13.90
N SER A 287 14.04 -13.09 -13.29
CA SER A 287 14.58 -13.83 -12.15
C SER A 287 13.77 -13.68 -10.85
N ASP A 288 13.23 -12.48 -10.57
CA ASP A 288 12.69 -12.10 -9.26
C ASP A 288 13.64 -12.43 -8.09
N MET A 289 14.95 -12.49 -8.34
CA MET A 289 15.95 -12.86 -7.34
C MET A 289 15.97 -11.86 -6.18
N GLY A 290 16.11 -12.35 -4.96
CA GLY A 290 16.32 -11.54 -3.76
C GLY A 290 16.15 -12.35 -2.48
N PRO A 291 16.27 -11.71 -1.30
CA PRO A 291 16.14 -12.40 -0.01
C PRO A 291 14.83 -13.17 0.14
N TRP A 292 13.75 -12.74 -0.51
CA TRP A 292 12.44 -13.42 -0.49
C TRP A 292 12.40 -14.77 -1.22
N GLN A 293 13.45 -15.14 -1.96
CA GLN A 293 13.60 -16.47 -2.54
C GLN A 293 14.61 -17.34 -1.78
N GLU A 294 15.31 -16.78 -0.79
CA GLU A 294 16.29 -17.49 0.03
C GLU A 294 15.56 -18.14 1.24
N PRO A 295 15.61 -19.47 1.43
CA PRO A 295 14.84 -20.15 2.48
C PRO A 295 15.11 -19.63 3.90
N GLU A 296 16.33 -19.15 4.15
CA GLU A 296 16.77 -18.56 5.41
C GLU A 296 16.00 -17.27 5.76
N TRP A 297 15.51 -16.54 4.74
CA TRP A 297 14.92 -15.21 4.91
C TRP A 297 13.46 -15.11 4.48
N ALA A 298 12.97 -15.98 3.60
CA ALA A 298 11.61 -15.94 3.05
C ALA A 298 10.49 -16.09 4.11
N GLY A 299 10.81 -16.58 5.32
CA GLY A 299 9.86 -16.80 6.41
C GLY A 299 9.07 -18.11 6.25
N SER A 300 8.41 -18.55 7.33
CA SER A 300 7.56 -19.74 7.30
C SER A 300 6.21 -19.41 6.66
N LYS A 301 5.89 -20.06 5.54
CA LYS A 301 4.57 -19.92 4.86
C LYS A 301 3.39 -20.38 5.74
N GLU A 302 3.66 -21.12 6.82
CA GLU A 302 2.65 -21.79 7.64
C GLU A 302 1.86 -20.82 8.54
N LYS A 303 2.51 -19.85 9.19
CA LYS A 303 1.84 -18.96 10.17
C LYS A 303 0.77 -18.02 9.59
N LYS A 304 0.90 -17.59 8.33
CA LYS A 304 -0.08 -16.70 7.69
C LYS A 304 -1.40 -17.41 7.34
N THR A 305 -1.36 -18.73 7.17
CA THR A 305 -2.53 -19.52 6.75
C THR A 305 -3.41 -19.88 7.95
N GLU A 306 -2.80 -20.12 9.11
CA GLU A 306 -3.51 -20.39 10.37
C GLU A 306 -4.19 -19.12 10.91
N ALA A 307 -3.49 -17.98 10.93
CA ALA A 307 -4.07 -16.71 11.37
C ALA A 307 -5.24 -16.22 10.48
N LYS A 308 -5.20 -16.49 9.17
CA LYS A 308 -6.33 -16.20 8.26
C LYS A 308 -7.51 -17.17 8.42
N LYS A 309 -7.26 -18.41 8.86
CA LYS A 309 -8.31 -19.41 9.12
C LYS A 309 -9.05 -19.10 10.41
N GLU A 310 -8.31 -18.86 11.49
CA GLU A 310 -8.89 -18.59 12.82
C GLU A 310 -9.75 -17.32 12.81
N GLY A 311 -9.30 -16.23 12.18
CA GLY A 311 -10.11 -15.02 12.04
C GLY A 311 -11.31 -15.13 11.08
N GLY A 312 -11.29 -16.13 10.19
CA GLY A 312 -12.40 -16.44 9.28
C GLY A 312 -13.50 -17.25 9.97
N GLU A 313 -13.13 -18.26 10.76
CA GLU A 313 -14.07 -19.11 11.50
C GLU A 313 -14.80 -18.33 12.61
N GLU A 314 -14.09 -17.49 13.38
CA GLU A 314 -14.73 -16.60 14.38
C GLU A 314 -15.69 -15.58 13.75
N GLY A 315 -15.41 -15.15 12.52
CA GLY A 315 -16.28 -14.24 11.76
C GLY A 315 -17.55 -14.91 11.22
N GLU A 316 -17.49 -16.21 10.93
CA GLU A 316 -18.60 -16.99 10.40
C GLU A 316 -19.56 -17.46 11.51
N GLU A 317 -19.05 -17.82 12.69
CA GLU A 317 -19.88 -18.12 13.86
C GLU A 317 -20.65 -16.90 14.34
N LYS A 318 -19.98 -15.75 14.46
CA LYS A 318 -20.64 -14.51 14.93
C LYS A 318 -21.71 -13.99 13.97
N LYS A 319 -21.54 -14.24 12.66
CA LYS A 319 -22.54 -13.90 11.65
C LYS A 319 -23.77 -14.81 11.71
N LYS A 320 -23.60 -16.08 12.06
CA LYS A 320 -24.73 -17.00 12.29
C LYS A 320 -25.53 -16.61 13.53
N GLU A 321 -24.86 -16.22 14.62
CA GLU A 321 -25.53 -15.72 15.82
C GLU A 321 -26.32 -14.43 15.53
N GLU A 322 -25.75 -13.48 14.78
CA GLU A 322 -26.44 -12.24 14.40
C GLU A 322 -27.62 -12.50 13.44
N GLU A 323 -27.52 -13.47 12.51
CA GLU A 323 -28.63 -13.84 11.61
C GLU A 323 -29.75 -14.57 12.35
N GLU A 324 -29.45 -15.40 13.36
CA GLU A 324 -30.45 -16.06 14.22
C GLU A 324 -31.20 -15.06 15.12
N GLU A 325 -30.50 -14.10 15.73
CA GLU A 325 -31.13 -13.04 16.54
C GLU A 325 -32.04 -12.13 15.70
N GLU A 326 -31.66 -11.84 14.45
CA GLU A 326 -32.46 -11.01 13.54
C GLU A 326 -33.72 -11.75 13.03
N GLU A 327 -33.68 -13.08 12.95
CA GLU A 327 -34.82 -13.92 12.57
C GLU A 327 -35.82 -14.08 13.74
N GLU A 328 -35.33 -14.23 14.97
CA GLU A 328 -36.18 -14.24 16.17
C GLU A 328 -36.88 -12.88 16.38
N GLY A 329 -36.14 -11.76 16.24
CA GLY A 329 -36.71 -10.42 16.38
C GLY A 329 -37.76 -10.07 15.29
N LYS A 330 -37.71 -10.72 14.12
CA LYS A 330 -38.75 -10.58 13.08
C LYS A 330 -40.00 -11.39 13.41
N LYS A 331 -39.86 -12.59 13.97
CA LYS A 331 -40.99 -13.42 14.41
C LYS A 331 -41.76 -12.77 15.57
N GLU A 332 -41.07 -12.20 16.55
CA GLU A 332 -41.72 -11.48 17.66
C GLU A 332 -42.51 -10.25 17.17
N LYS A 333 -41.98 -9.52 16.18
CA LYS A 333 -42.66 -8.36 15.59
C LYS A 333 -43.85 -8.74 14.73
N GLU A 334 -43.84 -9.89 14.07
CA GLU A 334 -45.02 -10.39 13.35
C GLU A 334 -46.13 -10.82 14.32
N GLU A 335 -45.80 -11.51 15.42
CA GLU A 335 -46.77 -11.87 16.45
C GLU A 335 -47.39 -10.65 17.16
N GLU A 336 -46.62 -9.59 17.42
CA GLU A 336 -47.17 -8.33 17.97
C GLU A 336 -48.11 -7.62 17.00
N LYS A 337 -47.82 -7.70 15.69
CA LYS A 337 -48.63 -7.06 14.65
C LYS A 337 -49.95 -7.78 14.42
N GLU A 338 -49.96 -9.11 14.55
CA GLU A 338 -51.18 -9.92 14.50
C GLU A 338 -52.08 -9.64 15.71
N LYS A 339 -51.51 -9.48 16.92
CA LYS A 339 -52.28 -9.12 18.13
C LYS A 339 -52.85 -7.70 18.11
N ALA A 340 -52.25 -6.77 17.37
CA ALA A 340 -52.72 -5.40 17.26
C ALA A 340 -53.87 -5.21 16.23
N ALA A 341 -54.06 -6.17 15.31
CA ALA A 341 -55.08 -6.08 14.26
C ALA A 341 -56.50 -6.45 14.71
N ASP A 342 -56.66 -7.06 15.90
CA ASP A 342 -57.95 -7.49 16.46
C ASP A 342 -58.64 -6.46 17.38
N ALA A 343 -58.13 -5.22 17.46
CA ALA A 343 -58.73 -4.15 18.26
C ALA A 343 -59.54 -3.16 17.41
N GLU A 344 -60.86 -3.30 17.42
CA GLU A 344 -61.86 -2.45 16.73
C GLU A 344 -61.95 -1.02 17.34
N PRO A 345 -62.11 0.07 16.56
CA PRO A 345 -62.16 1.44 17.09
C PRO A 345 -63.58 1.92 17.44
N ALA A 346 -63.73 2.60 18.58
CA ALA A 346 -64.96 3.23 19.03
C ALA A 346 -65.23 4.59 18.33
N SER A 347 -66.48 4.77 17.90
CA SER A 347 -67.05 5.94 17.20
C SER A 347 -67.11 7.21 18.07
N ALA A 348 -66.70 8.36 17.51
CA ALA A 348 -67.01 9.69 18.05
C ALA A 348 -67.68 10.58 16.98
N THR A 349 -68.89 11.04 17.31
CA THR A 349 -69.77 11.89 16.50
C THR A 349 -69.29 13.35 16.42
N ALA A 350 -69.48 13.94 15.24
CA ALA A 350 -69.14 15.31 14.87
C ALA A 350 -70.17 16.34 15.32
N THR A 351 -69.71 17.56 15.66
CA THR A 351 -70.51 18.79 15.62
C THR A 351 -69.72 19.86 14.87
N ALA A 352 -70.34 20.40 13.81
CA ALA A 352 -69.78 21.42 12.93
C ALA A 352 -70.09 22.84 13.43
N ALA A 353 -69.14 23.77 13.24
CA ALA A 353 -69.41 25.20 13.15
C ALA A 353 -68.39 25.88 12.21
N ALA A 354 -68.92 26.78 11.38
CA ALA A 354 -68.35 27.35 10.16
C ALA A 354 -67.40 28.56 10.41
N PRO A 355 -66.75 29.12 9.36
CA PRO A 355 -65.51 29.90 9.44
C PRO A 355 -65.71 31.43 9.27
N ALA A 356 -64.70 32.22 9.70
CA ALA A 356 -64.39 33.58 9.21
C ALA A 356 -62.99 34.03 9.73
N PRO A 357 -62.36 35.14 9.28
CA PRO A 357 -61.35 35.13 8.22
C PRO A 357 -60.02 35.82 8.61
N ALA A 358 -59.10 35.87 7.65
CA ALA A 358 -57.79 36.51 7.70
C ALA A 358 -57.82 38.03 7.93
N ALA A 359 -56.84 38.53 8.68
CA ALA A 359 -56.20 39.87 8.63
C ALA A 359 -55.05 39.83 9.67
N ALA A 360 -53.86 40.41 9.50
CA ALA A 360 -53.18 41.12 8.44
C ALA A 360 -51.67 41.03 8.74
#